data_AF-A0A172YCI5-F1
#
_entry.id   AF-A0A172YCI5-F1
#
_cell.length_a   1.000
_cell.length_b   1.000
_cell.length_c   1.000
_cell.angle_alpha   90.00
_cell.angle_beta   90.00
_cell.angle_gamma   90.00
#
_symmetry.space_group_name_H-M   'P 1'
#
loop_
_entity.id
_entity.type
_entity.pdbx_description
1 polymer ?
#
loop_
_entity_poly.entity_id
_entity_poly.type
_entity_poly.pdbx_seq_one_letter_code
_entity_poly.pdbx_strand_id
1 'polypeptide(L)'
;MFQPFRASYRRVYLTLVLMQLLILVGCIVSIWAYESYREQGYRERLASTPMALIGYLVDNQPAAYRDAWLEENSRRLGSGLSIVDPVTLGLSGWQRMRLERGQVVIEEGNSGWSLYRLIDDGSRALVMHSVSLSQQLPLELMAMMRDWIQEVPWDARDARFERLRSSSSIAMGMGNGTPDGLSNEQLQRLVDRQVVLNINPSAPSVTLYVMLDDGRWIAVGPVGIFAQAPVWLLYALPLILSLLNVLIGYWMIRRDDRRLNELEVSAGKIAAGDFDVRASIEHDSQFTQLAIKINAMASQVQASLGAQQDLMRAVSHEFRTPVARIRFALQMISDISESETIRRQLGEVDNDIESLDHLIDEILTYARVDSAADGHMPLASEWCDVRSIVVELVEGLAPLHAQLSITHAGFDELWVLADVRYLTRALQNLISNACQYADSRVEIRLERIGRVACLHIDDDGPGVPRSERKRIFQPFARLDGSRARRQPARGQRPSGYGLGLAIVARIVRWHAGRVVVTSSPSLGGARFSLLLPVPQREQSRGRLLRRRRREPSSPSPGPGQEASG
;
A
#
# COMPACT_ATOMS: atom_id res chain seq x y z
N MET A 1 -3.93 -7.52 19.75
CA MET A 1 -4.25 -7.44 18.30
C MET A 1 -3.01 -7.24 17.40
N PHE A 2 -1.89 -6.70 17.90
CA PHE A 2 -0.69 -6.39 17.07
C PHE A 2 0.34 -7.52 16.85
N GLN A 3 0.22 -8.68 17.53
CA GLN A 3 1.17 -9.78 17.36
C GLN A 3 1.20 -10.44 15.97
N PRO A 4 0.06 -10.71 15.28
CA PRO A 4 0.11 -11.32 13.94
C PRO A 4 0.71 -10.39 12.89
N PHE A 5 0.55 -9.07 13.04
CA PHE A 5 1.14 -8.05 12.17
C PHE A 5 2.67 -8.10 12.18
N ARG A 6 3.28 -8.11 13.37
CA ARG A 6 4.74 -8.21 13.51
C ARG A 6 5.27 -9.53 12.96
N ALA A 7 4.49 -10.61 13.03
CA ALA A 7 4.89 -11.91 12.51
C ALA A 7 4.93 -11.96 10.97
N SER A 8 3.96 -11.34 10.28
CA SER A 8 3.94 -11.27 8.80
C SER A 8 5.12 -10.44 8.26
N TYR A 9 5.29 -9.21 8.77
CA TYR A 9 6.41 -8.36 8.36
C TYR A 9 7.76 -9.00 8.68
N ARG A 10 7.91 -9.62 9.85
CA ARG A 10 9.13 -10.36 10.20
C ARG A 10 9.43 -11.50 9.23
N ARG A 11 8.41 -12.23 8.74
CA ARG A 11 8.62 -13.27 7.72
C ARG A 11 9.11 -12.67 6.41
N VAL A 12 8.49 -11.58 5.94
CA VAL A 12 8.90 -10.89 4.70
C VAL A 12 10.34 -10.37 4.80
N TYR A 13 10.69 -9.71 5.90
CA TYR A 13 12.07 -9.25 6.12
C TYR A 13 13.05 -10.42 6.22
N LEU A 14 12.68 -11.51 6.90
CA LEU A 14 13.52 -12.71 7.00
C LEU A 14 13.74 -13.35 5.62
N THR A 15 12.70 -13.49 4.79
CA THR A 15 12.84 -14.03 3.44
C THR A 15 13.69 -13.14 2.54
N LEU A 16 13.53 -11.81 2.63
CA LEU A 16 14.37 -10.87 1.87
C LEU A 16 15.85 -10.97 2.27
N VAL A 17 16.15 -11.09 3.57
CA VAL A 17 17.52 -11.26 4.08
C VAL A 17 18.10 -12.61 3.67
N LEU A 18 17.31 -13.69 3.77
CA LEU A 18 17.74 -15.02 3.35
C LEU A 18 18.02 -15.07 1.84
N MET A 19 17.15 -14.47 1.03
CA MET A 19 17.33 -14.33 -0.42
C MET A 19 18.58 -13.52 -0.74
N GLN A 20 18.85 -12.45 0.02
CA GLN A 20 20.04 -11.64 -0.12
C GLN A 20 21.32 -12.45 0.15
N LEU A 21 21.33 -13.25 1.21
CA LEU A 21 22.45 -14.13 1.54
C LEU A 21 22.68 -15.18 0.45
N LEU A 22 21.61 -15.79 -0.05
CA LEU A 22 21.67 -16.76 -1.16
C LEU A 22 22.25 -16.15 -2.44
N ILE A 23 21.81 -14.94 -2.80
CA ILE A 23 22.34 -14.20 -3.95
C ILE A 23 23.83 -13.94 -3.79
N LEU A 24 24.25 -13.48 -2.61
CA LEU A 24 25.65 -13.13 -2.34
C LEU A 24 26.55 -14.37 -2.38
N VAL A 25 26.15 -15.46 -1.72
CA VAL A 25 26.87 -16.74 -1.76
C VAL A 25 26.94 -17.27 -3.19
N GLY A 26 25.83 -17.24 -3.92
CA GLY A 26 25.78 -17.66 -5.32
C GLY A 26 26.76 -16.87 -6.20
N CYS A 27 26.78 -15.54 -6.06
CA CYS A 27 27.72 -14.68 -6.81
C CYS A 27 29.18 -15.01 -6.47
N ILE A 28 29.51 -15.17 -5.19
CA ILE A 28 30.88 -15.50 -4.76
C ILE A 28 31.32 -16.85 -5.36
N VAL A 29 30.47 -17.88 -5.28
CA VAL A 29 30.76 -19.20 -5.84
C VAL A 29 30.90 -19.14 -7.36
N SER A 30 30.03 -18.42 -8.06
CA SER A 30 30.11 -18.26 -9.53
C SER A 30 31.37 -17.53 -9.96
N ILE A 31 31.74 -16.45 -9.26
CA ILE A 31 32.98 -15.71 -9.49
C ILE A 31 34.19 -16.63 -9.30
N TRP A 32 34.23 -17.33 -8.16
CA TRP A 32 35.33 -18.23 -7.83
C TRP A 32 35.46 -19.36 -8.85
N ALA A 33 34.35 -19.97 -9.25
CA ALA A 33 34.34 -21.03 -10.27
C ALA A 33 34.78 -20.51 -11.64
N TYR A 34 34.32 -19.31 -12.03
CA TYR A 34 34.70 -18.68 -13.30
C TYR A 34 36.20 -18.37 -13.36
N GLU A 35 36.74 -17.78 -12.30
CA GLU A 35 38.16 -17.45 -12.24
C GLU A 35 39.04 -18.69 -12.18
N SER A 36 38.64 -19.70 -11.40
CA SER A 36 39.32 -21.00 -11.36
C SER A 36 39.36 -21.67 -12.73
N TYR A 37 38.24 -21.62 -13.48
CA TYR A 37 38.17 -22.16 -14.84
C TYR A 37 39.07 -21.39 -15.81
N ARG A 38 39.09 -20.06 -15.73
CA ARG A 38 39.97 -19.21 -16.57
C ARG A 38 41.45 -19.47 -16.28
N GLU A 39 41.81 -19.58 -15.00
CA GLU A 39 43.18 -19.83 -14.56
C GLU A 39 43.67 -21.21 -15.01
N GLN A 40 42.84 -22.25 -14.85
CA GLN A 40 43.15 -23.59 -15.34
C GLN A 40 43.35 -23.61 -16.86
N GLY A 41 42.43 -23.03 -17.63
CA GLY A 41 42.55 -22.95 -19.08
C GLY A 41 43.71 -22.07 -19.56
N TYR A 42 44.20 -21.15 -18.73
CA TYR A 42 45.42 -20.39 -18.99
C TYR A 42 46.67 -21.25 -18.81
N ARG A 43 46.78 -21.94 -17.67
CA ARG A 43 47.91 -22.84 -17.36
C ARG A 43 48.05 -23.95 -18.40
N GLU A 44 46.94 -24.55 -18.82
CA GLU A 44 46.93 -25.62 -19.83
C GLU A 44 47.41 -25.12 -21.20
N ARG A 45 47.01 -23.90 -21.59
CA ARG A 45 47.50 -23.28 -22.83
C ARG A 45 49.01 -23.02 -22.77
N LEU A 46 49.52 -22.51 -21.65
CA LEU A 46 50.96 -22.32 -21.46
C LEU A 46 51.75 -23.63 -21.55
N ALA A 47 51.22 -24.71 -20.96
CA ALA A 47 51.85 -26.02 -20.97
C ALA A 47 51.79 -26.77 -22.31
N SER A 48 50.80 -26.45 -23.14
CA SER A 48 50.51 -27.18 -24.37
C SER A 48 51.70 -27.29 -25.34
N THR A 49 52.42 -26.18 -25.52
CA THR A 49 53.54 -26.06 -26.46
C THR A 49 54.82 -26.73 -25.93
N PRO A 50 55.24 -26.49 -24.67
CA PRO A 50 56.26 -27.30 -24.00
C PRO A 50 56.06 -28.81 -24.17
N MET A 51 54.86 -29.30 -23.84
CA MET A 51 54.56 -30.72 -23.90
C MET A 51 54.44 -31.23 -25.35
N ALA A 52 54.05 -30.39 -26.31
CA ALA A 52 54.08 -30.72 -27.74
C ALA A 52 55.51 -30.97 -28.22
N LEU A 53 56.40 -30.04 -27.87
CA LEU A 53 57.80 -30.11 -28.26
C LEU A 53 58.46 -31.33 -27.64
N ILE A 54 58.31 -31.55 -26.33
CA ILE A 54 58.90 -32.72 -25.65
C ILE A 54 58.32 -34.02 -26.23
N GLY A 55 57.00 -34.11 -26.41
CA GLY A 55 56.37 -35.30 -27.00
C GLY A 55 56.91 -35.61 -28.39
N TYR A 56 57.02 -34.58 -29.24
CA TYR A 56 57.62 -34.72 -30.57
C TYR A 56 59.10 -35.16 -30.49
N LEU A 57 59.89 -34.58 -29.59
CA LEU A 57 61.29 -34.96 -29.42
C LEU A 57 61.44 -36.42 -28.98
N VAL A 58 60.60 -36.87 -28.06
CA VAL A 58 60.56 -38.25 -27.56
C VAL A 58 60.14 -39.24 -28.65
N ASP A 59 59.10 -38.93 -29.44
CA ASP A 59 58.61 -39.80 -30.51
C ASP A 59 59.69 -40.08 -31.58
N ASN A 60 60.57 -39.10 -31.82
CA ASN A 60 61.68 -39.22 -32.77
C ASN A 60 62.94 -39.88 -32.20
N GLN A 61 62.97 -40.23 -30.90
CA GLN A 61 64.09 -41.01 -30.34
C GLN A 61 63.88 -42.51 -30.57
N PRO A 62 64.94 -43.26 -30.95
CA PRO A 62 64.87 -44.72 -31.02
C PRO A 62 64.54 -45.31 -29.65
N ALA A 63 63.73 -46.37 -29.60
CA ALA A 63 63.23 -46.95 -28.36
C ALA A 63 64.34 -47.32 -27.34
N ALA A 64 65.52 -47.73 -27.83
CA ALA A 64 66.67 -48.07 -26.99
C ALA A 64 67.31 -46.89 -26.25
N TYR A 65 67.09 -45.65 -26.70
CA TYR A 65 67.70 -44.43 -26.13
C TYR A 65 66.69 -43.54 -25.40
N ARG A 66 65.39 -43.86 -25.43
CA ARG A 66 64.35 -43.01 -24.85
C ARG A 66 64.51 -42.80 -23.36
N ASP A 67 64.80 -43.85 -22.59
CA ASP A 67 64.94 -43.74 -21.13
C ASP A 67 66.14 -42.86 -20.73
N ALA A 68 67.28 -43.03 -21.42
CA ALA A 68 68.46 -42.18 -21.24
C ALA A 68 68.18 -40.72 -21.61
N TRP A 69 67.45 -40.50 -22.72
CA TRP A 69 67.04 -39.16 -23.16
C TRP A 69 66.12 -38.49 -22.14
N LEU A 70 65.16 -39.24 -21.57
CA LEU A 70 64.26 -38.73 -20.52
C LEU A 70 65.04 -38.34 -19.26
N GLU A 71 66.01 -39.15 -18.81
CA GLU A 71 66.81 -38.85 -17.63
C GLU A 71 67.73 -37.63 -17.82
N GLU A 72 68.35 -37.49 -18.99
CA GLU A 72 69.18 -36.34 -19.34
C GLU A 72 68.37 -35.05 -19.40
N ASN A 73 67.23 -35.07 -20.11
CA ASN A 73 66.39 -33.89 -20.26
C ASN A 73 65.59 -33.59 -18.99
N SER A 74 65.35 -34.58 -18.12
CA SER A 74 64.81 -34.34 -16.77
C SER A 74 65.72 -33.45 -15.94
N ARG A 75 67.04 -33.69 -16.02
CA ARG A 75 68.05 -32.86 -15.33
C ARG A 75 68.17 -31.47 -15.96
N ARG A 76 68.13 -31.37 -17.29
CA ARG A 76 68.20 -30.08 -18.02
C ARG A 76 67.00 -29.18 -17.71
N LEU A 77 65.79 -29.74 -17.71
CA LEU A 77 64.56 -28.99 -17.47
C LEU A 77 64.25 -28.77 -15.98
N GLY A 78 65.00 -29.43 -15.09
CA GLY A 78 64.76 -29.38 -13.65
C GLY A 78 63.43 -30.00 -13.22
N SER A 79 62.88 -30.89 -14.05
CA SER A 79 61.57 -31.53 -13.90
C SER A 79 61.67 -32.97 -14.37
N GLY A 80 61.17 -33.94 -13.63
CA GLY A 80 61.27 -35.33 -14.09
C GLY A 80 60.29 -35.63 -15.21
N LEU A 81 60.80 -36.27 -16.26
CA LEU A 81 60.08 -36.76 -17.41
C LEU A 81 60.00 -38.28 -17.34
N SER A 82 58.80 -38.82 -17.55
CA SER A 82 58.59 -40.26 -17.61
C SER A 82 57.52 -40.61 -18.64
N ILE A 83 57.56 -41.85 -19.12
CA ILE A 83 56.53 -42.41 -19.99
C ILE A 83 55.78 -43.49 -19.22
N VAL A 84 54.46 -43.37 -19.19
CA VAL A 84 53.59 -44.22 -18.38
C VAL A 84 52.42 -44.71 -19.23
N ASP A 85 51.83 -45.84 -18.86
CA ASP A 85 50.59 -46.32 -19.48
C ASP A 85 49.41 -45.39 -19.11
N PRO A 86 48.66 -44.83 -20.09
CA PRO A 86 47.54 -43.92 -19.83
C PRO A 86 46.46 -44.48 -18.88
N VAL A 87 46.30 -45.81 -18.83
CA VAL A 87 45.32 -46.48 -17.97
C VAL A 87 45.71 -46.40 -16.50
N THR A 88 47.01 -46.38 -16.20
CA THR A 88 47.55 -46.32 -14.84
C THR A 88 47.50 -44.91 -14.23
N LEU A 89 47.18 -43.90 -15.04
CA LEU A 89 46.96 -42.53 -14.57
C LEU A 89 45.64 -42.46 -13.80
N GLY A 90 45.69 -42.04 -12.53
CA GLY A 90 44.54 -41.84 -11.63
C GLY A 90 43.65 -40.64 -11.97
N LEU A 91 43.51 -40.32 -13.25
CA LEU A 91 42.79 -39.14 -13.74
C LEU A 91 41.27 -39.31 -13.64
N SER A 92 40.56 -38.21 -13.37
CA SER A 92 39.10 -38.18 -13.45
C SER A 92 38.60 -38.44 -14.87
N GLY A 93 37.35 -38.89 -15.02
CA GLY A 93 36.76 -39.18 -16.34
C GLY A 93 36.79 -38.00 -17.31
N TRP A 94 36.65 -36.77 -16.81
CA TRP A 94 36.75 -35.56 -17.62
C TRP A 94 38.19 -35.27 -18.06
N GLN A 95 39.17 -35.47 -17.17
CA GLN A 95 40.59 -35.33 -17.51
C GLN A 95 41.02 -36.37 -18.56
N ARG A 96 40.60 -37.63 -18.43
CA ARG A 96 40.90 -38.69 -19.40
C ARG A 96 40.32 -38.38 -20.78
N MET A 97 39.06 -37.98 -20.87
CA MET A 97 38.43 -37.58 -22.15
C MET A 97 39.20 -36.45 -22.85
N ARG A 98 39.77 -35.52 -22.08
CA ARG A 98 40.56 -34.40 -22.64
C ARG A 98 41.93 -34.86 -23.10
N LEU A 99 42.58 -35.73 -22.32
CA LEU A 99 43.85 -36.35 -22.69
C LEU A 99 43.73 -37.14 -24.00
N GLU A 100 42.65 -37.90 -24.17
CA GLU A 100 42.30 -38.63 -25.41
C GLU A 100 42.06 -37.71 -26.62
N ARG A 101 41.62 -36.47 -26.40
CA ARG A 101 41.48 -35.45 -27.45
C ARG A 101 42.80 -34.77 -27.80
N GLY A 102 43.94 -35.27 -27.29
CA GLY A 102 45.26 -34.69 -27.50
C GLY A 102 45.52 -33.41 -26.70
N GLN A 103 44.68 -33.08 -25.73
CA GLN A 103 44.91 -31.93 -24.86
C GLN A 103 45.91 -32.26 -23.75
N VAL A 104 46.67 -31.26 -23.33
CA VAL A 104 47.50 -31.37 -22.13
C VAL A 104 46.61 -31.23 -20.91
N VAL A 105 46.73 -32.20 -20.01
CA VAL A 105 46.05 -32.20 -18.72
C VAL A 105 47.06 -31.81 -17.65
N ILE A 106 46.62 -30.95 -16.73
CA ILE A 106 47.43 -30.50 -15.61
C ILE A 106 46.75 -30.94 -14.31
N GLU A 107 47.56 -31.41 -13.36
CA GLU A 107 47.14 -31.78 -12.01
C GLU A 107 48.09 -31.15 -10.99
N GLU A 108 47.52 -30.61 -9.90
CA GLU A 108 48.28 -30.05 -8.81
C GLU A 108 48.49 -31.13 -7.74
N GLY A 109 49.74 -31.50 -7.51
CA GLY A 109 50.15 -32.46 -6.47
C GLY A 109 50.92 -31.79 -5.33
N ASN A 110 51.19 -32.56 -4.27
CA ASN A 110 51.89 -32.08 -3.07
C ASN A 110 53.32 -31.56 -3.34
N SER A 111 53.94 -31.96 -4.46
CA SER A 111 55.32 -31.64 -4.84
C SER A 111 55.41 -30.76 -6.09
N GLY A 112 54.31 -30.13 -6.51
CA GLY A 112 54.23 -29.26 -7.67
C GLY A 112 53.24 -29.77 -8.72
N TRP A 113 53.35 -29.22 -9.93
CA TRP A 113 52.44 -29.51 -11.03
C TRP A 113 52.88 -30.75 -11.79
N SER A 114 51.92 -31.61 -12.14
CA SER A 114 52.10 -32.76 -13.03
C SER A 114 51.35 -32.50 -14.34
N LEU A 115 52.04 -32.69 -15.46
CA LEU A 115 51.50 -32.48 -16.79
C LEU A 115 51.48 -33.77 -17.58
N TYR A 116 50.39 -34.01 -18.29
CA TYR A 116 50.13 -35.23 -19.02
C TYR A 116 49.79 -34.95 -20.48
N ARG A 117 50.39 -35.70 -21.40
CA ARG A 117 50.06 -35.66 -22.84
C ARG A 117 50.20 -37.05 -23.44
N LEU A 118 49.31 -37.43 -24.36
CA LEU A 118 49.47 -38.67 -25.12
C LEU A 118 50.55 -38.53 -26.20
N ILE A 119 51.32 -39.60 -26.39
CA ILE A 119 52.37 -39.78 -27.39
C ILE A 119 52.16 -41.13 -28.11
N ASP A 120 52.89 -41.38 -29.20
CA ASP A 120 52.78 -42.61 -30.01
C ASP A 120 51.32 -42.99 -30.37
N ASP A 121 50.60 -42.06 -31.00
CA ASP A 121 49.21 -42.22 -31.46
C ASP A 121 48.22 -42.65 -30.35
N GLY A 122 48.52 -42.31 -29.10
CA GLY A 122 47.64 -42.56 -27.94
C GLY A 122 47.98 -43.78 -27.11
N SER A 123 49.01 -44.55 -27.48
CA SER A 123 49.40 -45.78 -26.76
C SER A 123 50.15 -45.53 -25.44
N ARG A 124 50.79 -44.36 -25.29
CA ARG A 124 51.59 -44.00 -24.12
C ARG A 124 51.31 -42.57 -23.68
N ALA A 125 51.51 -42.28 -22.39
CA ALA A 125 51.40 -40.95 -21.83
C ALA A 125 52.77 -40.43 -21.40
N LEU A 126 53.16 -39.27 -21.93
CA LEU A 126 54.26 -38.47 -21.43
C LEU A 126 53.81 -37.75 -20.17
N VAL A 127 54.57 -37.92 -19.09
CA VAL A 127 54.36 -37.30 -17.80
C VAL A 127 55.55 -36.41 -17.47
N MET A 128 55.26 -35.16 -17.10
CA MET A 128 56.25 -34.24 -16.57
C MET A 128 55.83 -33.87 -15.15
N HIS A 129 56.61 -34.29 -14.15
CA HIS A 129 56.29 -34.09 -12.75
C HIS A 129 57.14 -32.98 -12.12
N SER A 130 56.72 -32.51 -10.94
CA SER A 130 57.42 -31.49 -10.16
C SER A 130 57.70 -30.21 -10.96
N VAL A 131 56.78 -29.84 -11.85
CA VAL A 131 56.97 -28.64 -12.67
C VAL A 131 56.78 -27.42 -11.80
N SER A 132 57.88 -26.72 -11.59
CA SER A 132 57.89 -25.36 -11.10
C SER A 132 57.66 -24.43 -12.28
N LEU A 133 56.70 -23.51 -12.17
CA LEU A 133 56.53 -22.37 -13.10
C LEU A 133 57.66 -21.35 -12.91
N SER A 134 58.90 -21.82 -12.84
CA SER A 134 60.09 -20.99 -12.77
C SER A 134 60.34 -20.31 -14.11
N GLN A 135 61.06 -19.19 -14.10
CA GLN A 135 61.44 -18.49 -15.33
C GLN A 135 62.39 -19.32 -16.23
N GLN A 136 62.95 -20.42 -15.72
CA GLN A 136 63.97 -21.21 -16.41
C GLN A 136 63.39 -22.19 -17.44
N LEU A 137 62.24 -22.81 -17.13
CA LEU A 137 61.67 -23.83 -18.01
C LEU A 137 61.37 -23.32 -19.43
N PRO A 138 60.70 -22.16 -19.63
CA PRO A 138 60.46 -21.64 -20.98
C PRO A 138 61.76 -21.29 -21.72
N LEU A 139 62.79 -20.83 -21.02
CA LEU A 139 64.09 -20.48 -21.60
C LEU A 139 64.83 -21.74 -22.07
N GLU A 140 64.87 -22.79 -21.24
CA GLU A 140 65.50 -24.07 -21.60
C GLU A 140 64.78 -24.75 -22.76
N LEU A 141 63.44 -24.68 -22.81
CA LEU A 141 62.67 -25.21 -23.93
C LEU A 141 62.93 -24.45 -25.23
N MET A 142 63.08 -23.13 -25.17
CA MET A 142 63.46 -22.31 -26.33
C MET A 142 64.88 -22.62 -26.81
N ALA A 143 65.82 -22.84 -25.88
CA ALA A 143 67.18 -23.28 -26.20
C ALA A 143 67.16 -24.67 -26.86
N MET A 144 66.43 -25.63 -26.28
CA MET A 144 66.28 -26.97 -26.82
C MET A 144 65.61 -26.97 -28.20
N MET A 145 64.60 -26.13 -28.42
CA MET A 145 63.96 -25.95 -29.72
C MET A 145 64.92 -25.38 -30.77
N ARG A 146 65.73 -24.38 -30.40
CA ARG A 146 66.80 -23.85 -31.26
C ARG A 146 67.75 -24.98 -31.64
N ASP A 147 68.30 -25.66 -30.65
CA ASP A 147 69.30 -26.72 -30.84
C ASP A 147 68.72 -27.81 -31.77
N TRP A 148 67.49 -28.25 -31.50
CA TRP A 148 66.77 -29.22 -32.32
C TRP A 148 66.59 -28.74 -33.77
N ILE A 149 66.10 -27.52 -34.03
CA ILE A 149 65.92 -27.02 -35.40
C ILE A 149 67.25 -26.99 -36.17
N GLN A 150 68.35 -26.66 -35.49
CA GLN A 150 69.66 -26.52 -36.10
C GLN A 150 70.35 -27.82 -36.49
N GLU A 151 69.96 -28.98 -35.94
CA GLU A 151 70.55 -30.29 -36.29
C GLU A 151 70.37 -30.64 -37.78
N VAL A 152 69.41 -30.01 -38.47
CA VAL A 152 69.13 -30.23 -39.89
C VAL A 152 69.71 -29.08 -40.74
N PRO A 153 70.16 -29.35 -41.98
CA PRO A 153 70.66 -28.34 -42.90
C PRO A 153 69.67 -27.19 -43.14
N TRP A 154 70.19 -26.01 -43.48
CA TRP A 154 69.45 -24.73 -43.49
C TRP A 154 68.18 -24.72 -44.38
N ASP A 155 68.18 -25.52 -45.45
CA ASP A 155 67.12 -25.68 -46.44
C ASP A 155 65.93 -26.50 -45.92
N ALA A 156 66.16 -27.41 -44.97
CA ALA A 156 65.13 -28.24 -44.37
C ALA A 156 64.63 -27.72 -43.01
N ARG A 157 65.19 -26.62 -42.49
CA ARG A 157 64.78 -26.00 -41.21
C ARG A 157 63.34 -25.46 -41.24
N ASP A 158 62.92 -24.87 -42.36
CA ASP A 158 61.57 -24.29 -42.49
C ASP A 158 60.49 -25.38 -42.43
N ALA A 159 60.68 -26.47 -43.17
CA ALA A 159 59.78 -27.62 -43.15
C ALA A 159 59.74 -28.29 -41.76
N ARG A 160 60.85 -28.26 -41.01
CA ARG A 160 60.93 -28.79 -39.64
C ARG A 160 60.20 -27.90 -38.64
N PHE A 161 60.37 -26.58 -38.75
CA PHE A 161 59.66 -25.60 -37.93
C PHE A 161 58.14 -25.64 -38.17
N GLU A 162 57.70 -25.78 -39.42
CA GLU A 162 56.27 -25.79 -39.75
C GLU A 162 55.53 -27.00 -39.14
N ARG A 163 56.19 -28.17 -39.04
CA ARG A 163 55.61 -29.33 -38.33
C ARG A 163 55.38 -29.04 -36.85
N LEU A 164 56.34 -28.39 -36.20
CA LEU A 164 56.20 -27.98 -34.80
C LEU A 164 55.11 -26.91 -34.64
N ARG A 165 55.06 -25.96 -35.57
CA ARG A 165 54.03 -24.92 -35.62
C ARG A 165 52.62 -25.50 -35.75
N SER A 166 52.42 -26.51 -36.59
CA SER A 166 51.11 -27.15 -36.77
C SER A 166 50.60 -27.93 -35.55
N SER A 167 51.49 -28.31 -34.62
CA SER A 167 51.15 -29.11 -33.43
C SER A 167 51.13 -28.31 -32.12
N SER A 168 51.45 -27.01 -32.18
CA SER A 168 51.45 -26.08 -31.06
C SER A 168 50.18 -25.22 -31.04
N SER A 169 49.72 -24.88 -29.83
CA SER A 169 48.59 -23.95 -29.65
C SER A 169 49.02 -22.49 -29.47
N ILE A 170 50.33 -22.23 -29.36
CA ILE A 170 50.90 -20.89 -29.22
C ILE A 170 51.36 -20.39 -30.59
N ALA A 171 51.15 -19.10 -30.86
CA ALA A 171 51.65 -18.48 -32.08
C ALA A 171 53.18 -18.57 -32.12
N MET A 172 53.72 -19.10 -33.22
CA MET A 172 55.16 -19.17 -33.46
C MET A 172 55.47 -18.61 -34.84
N GLY A 173 56.59 -17.90 -34.95
CA GLY A 173 57.08 -17.33 -36.20
C GLY A 173 58.59 -17.48 -36.31
N MET A 174 59.06 -17.57 -37.54
CA MET A 174 60.48 -17.48 -37.87
C MET A 174 60.67 -16.27 -38.77
N GLY A 175 61.71 -15.48 -38.52
CA GLY A 175 61.98 -14.25 -39.25
C GLY A 175 63.47 -14.02 -39.48
N ASN A 176 63.76 -13.13 -40.43
CA ASN A 176 65.11 -12.70 -40.76
C ASN A 176 65.31 -11.25 -40.31
N GLY A 177 66.56 -10.85 -40.03
CA GLY A 177 66.88 -9.48 -39.60
C GLY A 177 66.58 -9.22 -38.12
N THR A 178 66.36 -7.95 -37.75
CA THR A 178 66.09 -7.55 -36.37
C THR A 178 64.61 -7.71 -36.02
N PRO A 179 64.24 -8.44 -34.95
CA PRO A 179 62.85 -8.51 -34.53
C PRO A 179 62.34 -7.15 -34.04
N ASP A 180 61.10 -6.83 -34.39
CA ASP A 180 60.45 -5.58 -33.97
C ASP A 180 60.11 -5.60 -32.47
N GLY A 181 60.25 -4.45 -31.81
CA GLY A 181 59.80 -4.24 -30.42
C GLY A 181 60.74 -4.75 -29.33
N LEU A 182 61.99 -5.09 -29.64
CA LEU A 182 63.05 -5.40 -28.67
C LEU A 182 63.89 -4.15 -28.35
N SER A 183 64.26 -3.98 -27.07
CA SER A 183 65.22 -2.97 -26.66
C SER A 183 66.64 -3.29 -27.14
N ASN A 184 67.54 -2.30 -27.18
CA ASN A 184 68.93 -2.50 -27.60
C ASN A 184 69.67 -3.56 -26.75
N GLU A 185 69.42 -3.63 -25.44
CA GLU A 185 70.00 -4.64 -24.55
C GLU A 185 69.46 -6.05 -24.89
N GLN A 186 68.15 -6.17 -25.14
CA GLN A 186 67.54 -7.41 -25.57
C GLN A 186 68.04 -7.88 -26.94
N LEU A 187 68.24 -6.95 -27.88
CA LEU A 187 68.83 -7.25 -29.19
C LEU A 187 70.27 -7.76 -29.05
N GLN A 188 71.08 -7.15 -28.19
CA GLN A 188 72.44 -7.64 -27.91
C GLN A 188 72.43 -9.06 -27.35
N ARG A 189 71.59 -9.34 -26.35
CA ARG A 189 71.44 -10.70 -25.80
C ARG A 189 70.98 -11.71 -26.84
N LEU A 190 70.08 -11.31 -27.76
CA LEU A 190 69.61 -12.17 -28.84
C LEU A 190 70.74 -12.50 -29.83
N VAL A 191 71.56 -11.50 -30.18
CA VAL A 191 72.77 -11.67 -31.02
C VAL A 191 73.80 -12.56 -30.34
N ASP A 192 73.93 -12.44 -29.02
CA ASP A 192 74.74 -13.34 -28.17
C ASP A 192 74.13 -14.75 -28.04
N ARG A 193 73.11 -15.07 -28.85
CA ARG A 193 72.40 -16.36 -28.90
C ARG A 193 71.73 -16.75 -27.58
N GLN A 194 71.49 -15.79 -26.70
CA GLN A 194 70.69 -16.01 -25.49
C GLN A 194 69.20 -15.99 -25.83
N VAL A 195 68.41 -16.71 -25.03
CA VAL A 195 66.95 -16.64 -25.14
C VAL A 195 66.48 -15.34 -24.50
N VAL A 196 65.69 -14.56 -25.24
CA VAL A 196 65.25 -13.23 -24.82
C VAL A 196 63.76 -13.22 -24.58
N LEU A 197 63.38 -12.76 -23.40
CA LEU A 197 61.99 -12.51 -23.02
C LEU A 197 61.61 -11.07 -23.37
N ASN A 198 60.57 -10.89 -24.19
CA ASN A 198 59.96 -9.60 -24.44
C ASN A 198 58.57 -9.52 -23.80
N ILE A 199 58.30 -8.44 -23.07
CA ILE A 199 57.00 -8.17 -22.45
C ILE A 199 56.42 -6.94 -23.12
N ASN A 200 55.31 -7.09 -23.84
CA ASN A 200 54.63 -5.96 -24.48
C ASN A 200 53.75 -5.23 -23.44
N PRO A 201 54.03 -3.96 -23.11
CA PRO A 201 53.26 -3.22 -22.10
C PRO A 201 51.91 -2.72 -22.62
N SER A 202 51.74 -2.53 -23.93
CA SER A 202 50.51 -2.03 -24.54
C SER A 202 49.44 -3.13 -24.68
N ALA A 203 49.88 -4.37 -24.86
CA ALA A 203 49.04 -5.55 -24.83
C ALA A 203 49.76 -6.59 -23.95
N PRO A 204 49.39 -6.75 -22.66
CA PRO A 204 50.14 -7.50 -21.66
C PRO A 204 50.34 -8.94 -22.12
N SER A 205 51.47 -9.18 -22.76
CA SER A 205 51.80 -10.43 -23.41
C SER A 205 53.30 -10.63 -23.43
N VAL A 206 53.68 -11.91 -23.46
CA VAL A 206 55.05 -12.36 -23.42
C VAL A 206 55.39 -13.04 -24.74
N THR A 207 56.52 -12.66 -25.33
CA THR A 207 57.09 -13.32 -26.49
C THR A 207 58.53 -13.69 -26.20
N LEU A 208 58.89 -14.95 -26.42
CA LEU A 208 60.25 -15.44 -26.31
C LEU A 208 60.92 -15.44 -27.68
N TYR A 209 62.15 -14.95 -27.75
CA TYR A 209 62.96 -14.91 -28.96
C TYR A 209 64.23 -15.75 -28.77
N VAL A 210 64.63 -16.46 -29.81
CA VAL A 210 65.94 -17.13 -29.86
C VAL A 210 66.53 -17.01 -31.26
N MET A 211 67.84 -16.77 -31.36
CA MET A 211 68.55 -16.64 -32.63
C MET A 211 69.14 -17.98 -33.07
N LEU A 212 69.01 -18.27 -34.35
CA LEU A 212 69.61 -19.42 -35.04
C LEU A 212 71.01 -19.06 -35.56
N ASP A 213 71.81 -20.09 -35.83
CA ASP A 213 73.18 -19.95 -36.32
C ASP A 213 73.29 -19.35 -37.73
N ASP A 214 72.21 -19.39 -38.49
CA ASP A 214 72.09 -18.78 -39.82
C ASP A 214 71.62 -17.30 -39.77
N GLY A 215 71.52 -16.71 -38.58
CA GLY A 215 71.13 -15.32 -38.37
C GLY A 215 69.62 -15.06 -38.39
N ARG A 216 68.80 -16.10 -38.54
CA ARG A 216 67.34 -16.02 -38.39
C ARG A 216 66.95 -16.10 -36.92
N TRP A 217 65.76 -15.65 -36.57
CA TRP A 217 65.22 -15.76 -35.22
C TRP A 217 63.90 -16.50 -35.20
N ILE A 218 63.60 -17.14 -34.08
CA ILE A 218 62.32 -17.77 -33.79
C ILE A 218 61.66 -17.00 -32.65
N ALA A 219 60.39 -16.65 -32.84
CA ALA A 219 59.53 -16.08 -31.82
C ALA A 219 58.45 -17.09 -31.41
N VAL A 220 58.27 -17.25 -30.10
CA VAL A 220 57.17 -18.01 -29.50
C VAL A 220 56.34 -17.06 -28.64
N GLY A 221 55.14 -16.76 -29.09
CA GLY A 221 54.26 -15.72 -28.56
C GLY A 221 53.64 -14.88 -29.69
N PRO A 222 52.80 -13.87 -29.35
CA PRO A 222 52.54 -13.38 -28.00
C PRO A 222 51.61 -14.29 -27.20
N VAL A 223 51.98 -14.57 -25.94
CA VAL A 223 51.11 -15.23 -24.97
C VAL A 223 50.61 -14.18 -23.98
N GLY A 224 49.29 -13.98 -23.89
CA GLY A 224 48.71 -13.02 -22.94
C GLY A 224 49.12 -13.34 -21.49
N ILE A 225 49.37 -12.32 -20.67
CA ILE A 225 49.58 -12.50 -19.23
C ILE A 225 48.20 -12.69 -18.60
N PHE A 226 48.07 -13.64 -17.68
CA PHE A 226 46.80 -13.83 -16.96
C PHE A 226 46.46 -12.57 -16.15
N ALA A 227 45.44 -11.84 -16.61
CA ALA A 227 44.86 -10.74 -15.88
C ALA A 227 43.62 -11.24 -15.13
N GLN A 228 43.60 -11.00 -13.82
CA GLN A 228 42.41 -11.24 -13.01
C GLN A 228 41.21 -10.49 -13.60
N ALA A 229 40.02 -11.06 -13.48
CA ALA A 229 38.81 -10.34 -13.86
C ALA A 229 38.79 -8.95 -13.18
N PRO A 230 38.41 -7.87 -13.89
CA PRO A 230 38.49 -6.55 -13.31
C PRO A 230 37.56 -6.46 -12.10
N VAL A 231 38.11 -5.98 -10.99
CA VAL A 231 37.50 -6.03 -9.65
C VAL A 231 36.08 -5.41 -9.61
N TRP A 232 35.79 -4.44 -10.48
CA TRP A 232 34.47 -3.82 -10.55
C TRP A 232 33.37 -4.78 -11.02
N LEU A 233 33.67 -5.74 -11.91
CA LEU A 233 32.69 -6.75 -12.35
C LEU A 233 32.26 -7.64 -11.17
N LEU A 234 33.18 -7.89 -10.23
CA LEU A 234 32.94 -8.69 -9.04
C LEU A 234 31.92 -8.06 -8.10
N TYR A 235 31.90 -6.73 -8.02
CA TYR A 235 31.00 -5.99 -7.13
C TYR A 235 29.73 -5.49 -7.82
N ALA A 236 29.77 -5.23 -9.13
CA ALA A 236 28.63 -4.68 -9.87
C ALA A 236 27.44 -5.66 -9.91
N LEU A 237 27.69 -6.95 -10.19
CA LEU A 237 26.61 -7.95 -10.29
C LEU A 237 25.89 -8.17 -8.93
N PRO A 238 26.59 -8.41 -7.80
CA PRO A 238 25.94 -8.49 -6.50
C PRO A 238 25.18 -7.21 -6.14
N LEU A 239 25.73 -6.03 -6.45
CA LEU A 239 25.08 -4.75 -6.17
C LEU A 239 23.74 -4.62 -6.91
N ILE A 240 23.71 -4.94 -8.20
CA ILE A 240 22.50 -4.91 -9.03
C ILE A 240 21.43 -5.86 -8.47
N LEU A 241 21.81 -7.10 -8.15
CA LEU A 241 20.87 -8.08 -7.58
C LEU A 241 20.37 -7.67 -6.20
N SER A 242 21.21 -7.00 -5.40
CA SER A 242 20.82 -6.44 -4.10
C SER A 242 19.81 -5.31 -4.25
N LEU A 243 20.04 -4.39 -5.18
CA LEU A 243 19.11 -3.29 -5.49
C LEU A 243 17.76 -3.82 -5.97
N LEU A 244 17.76 -4.86 -6.81
CA LEU A 244 16.55 -5.52 -7.28
C LEU A 244 15.77 -6.15 -6.11
N ASN A 245 16.45 -6.83 -5.18
CA ASN A 245 15.83 -7.44 -4.01
C ASN A 245 15.17 -6.39 -3.08
N VAL A 246 15.85 -5.26 -2.86
CA VAL A 246 15.29 -4.11 -2.11
C VAL A 246 14.07 -3.53 -2.83
N LEU A 247 14.12 -3.38 -4.15
CA LEU A 247 13.01 -2.85 -4.95
C LEU A 247 11.79 -3.78 -4.90
N ILE A 248 11.99 -5.09 -5.00
CA ILE A 248 10.93 -6.10 -4.87
C ILE A 248 10.33 -6.05 -3.46
N GLY A 249 11.16 -6.00 -2.42
CA GLY A 249 10.70 -5.87 -1.04
C GLY A 249 9.88 -4.60 -0.81
N TYR A 250 10.34 -3.47 -1.34
CA TYR A 250 9.62 -2.20 -1.28
C TYR A 250 8.26 -2.26 -1.97
N TRP A 251 8.21 -2.84 -3.18
CA TRP A 251 6.97 -2.99 -3.94
C TRP A 251 5.95 -3.89 -3.21
N MET A 252 6.42 -4.97 -2.57
CA MET A 252 5.57 -5.85 -1.75
C MET A 252 4.96 -5.10 -0.58
N ILE A 253 5.77 -4.35 0.18
CA ILE A 253 5.29 -3.59 1.36
C ILE A 253 4.27 -2.53 0.93
N ARG A 254 4.56 -1.76 -0.13
CA ARG A 254 3.66 -0.69 -0.58
C ARG A 254 2.32 -1.18 -1.12
N ARG A 255 2.27 -2.40 -1.66
CA ARG A 255 1.02 -3.02 -2.12
C ARG A 255 0.05 -3.25 -0.96
N ASP A 256 0.56 -3.56 0.23
CA ASP A 256 -0.24 -3.87 1.41
C ASP A 256 -0.77 -2.63 2.15
N ASP A 257 -0.06 -1.49 2.09
CA ASP A 257 -0.46 -0.24 2.75
C ASP A 257 -1.80 0.32 2.24
N ARG A 258 -2.06 0.24 0.92
CA ARG A 258 -3.33 0.73 0.34
C ARG A 258 -4.54 0.00 0.93
N ARG A 259 -4.40 -1.31 1.16
CA ARG A 259 -5.47 -2.19 1.65
C ARG A 259 -5.80 -1.92 3.11
N LEU A 260 -4.80 -1.58 3.91
CA LEU A 260 -5.02 -1.18 5.29
C LEU A 260 -5.77 0.15 5.39
N ASN A 261 -5.43 1.09 4.52
CA ASN A 261 -6.07 2.38 4.49
C ASN A 261 -7.57 2.25 4.11
N GLU A 262 -7.92 1.34 3.20
CA GLU A 262 -9.34 1.06 2.87
C GLU A 262 -10.12 0.51 4.07
N LEU A 263 -9.52 -0.39 4.86
CA LEU A 263 -10.12 -0.92 6.09
C LEU A 263 -10.25 0.14 7.17
N GLU A 264 -9.23 1.00 7.32
CA GLU A 264 -9.25 2.13 8.25
C GLU A 264 -10.36 3.13 7.90
N VAL A 265 -10.49 3.49 6.62
CA VAL A 265 -11.56 4.36 6.13
C VAL A 265 -12.93 3.73 6.38
N SER A 266 -13.10 2.44 6.10
CA SER A 266 -14.37 1.72 6.29
C SER A 266 -14.74 1.64 7.77
N ALA A 267 -13.77 1.31 8.63
CA ALA A 267 -13.95 1.29 10.08
C ALA A 267 -14.26 2.69 10.64
N GLY A 268 -13.62 3.73 10.12
CA GLY A 268 -13.89 5.12 10.48
C GLY A 268 -15.31 5.56 10.14
N LYS A 269 -15.84 5.15 8.98
CA LYS A 269 -17.23 5.41 8.60
C LYS A 269 -18.23 4.69 9.51
N ILE A 270 -17.98 3.42 9.81
CA ILE A 270 -18.80 2.64 10.75
C ILE A 270 -18.79 3.28 12.14
N ALA A 271 -17.62 3.71 12.63
CA ALA A 271 -17.49 4.41 13.90
C ALA A 271 -18.20 5.77 13.91
N ALA A 272 -18.35 6.42 12.76
CA ALA A 272 -19.10 7.66 12.60
C ALA A 272 -20.63 7.47 12.48
N GLY A 273 -21.12 6.22 12.56
CA GLY A 273 -22.55 5.89 12.53
C GLY A 273 -23.09 5.40 11.18
N ASP A 274 -22.25 5.31 10.15
CA ASP A 274 -22.64 4.75 8.85
C ASP A 274 -22.50 3.22 8.87
N PHE A 275 -23.55 2.56 9.39
CA PHE A 275 -23.60 1.09 9.52
C PHE A 275 -24.04 0.38 8.26
N ASP A 276 -24.24 1.04 7.11
CA ASP A 276 -24.52 0.37 5.83
C ASP A 276 -23.22 0.09 5.06
N VAL A 277 -22.16 0.84 5.34
CA VAL A 277 -20.84 0.58 4.79
C VAL A 277 -20.30 -0.77 5.28
N ARG A 278 -19.70 -1.53 4.36
CA ARG A 278 -19.02 -2.79 4.66
C ARG A 278 -17.57 -2.68 4.18
N ALA A 279 -16.67 -3.22 4.99
CA ALA A 279 -15.30 -3.47 4.59
C ALA A 279 -15.27 -4.49 3.45
N SER A 280 -14.43 -4.27 2.43
CA SER A 280 -14.24 -5.21 1.32
C SER A 280 -13.66 -6.53 1.82
N ILE A 281 -14.24 -7.65 1.39
CA ILE A 281 -13.77 -9.00 1.71
C ILE A 281 -13.18 -9.59 0.43
N GLU A 282 -11.86 -9.49 0.27
CA GLU A 282 -11.14 -10.21 -0.78
C GLU A 282 -10.70 -11.59 -0.28
N HIS A 283 -10.80 -12.59 -1.14
CA HIS A 283 -10.21 -13.90 -0.94
C HIS A 283 -8.68 -13.78 -1.13
N ASP A 284 -7.87 -14.28 -0.20
CA ASP A 284 -6.38 -14.20 -0.15
C ASP A 284 -5.72 -12.95 0.46
N SER A 285 -6.41 -12.17 1.29
CA SER A 285 -5.76 -11.13 2.09
C SER A 285 -5.50 -11.56 3.52
N GLN A 286 -4.33 -11.21 4.07
CA GLN A 286 -4.04 -11.35 5.51
C GLN A 286 -5.03 -10.55 6.38
N PHE A 287 -5.79 -9.62 5.79
CA PHE A 287 -6.79 -8.79 6.47
C PHE A 287 -8.23 -9.29 6.33
N THR A 288 -8.49 -10.38 5.60
CA THR A 288 -9.85 -10.91 5.37
C THR A 288 -10.57 -11.21 6.69
N GLN A 289 -9.89 -11.79 7.68
CA GLN A 289 -10.49 -12.04 9.00
C GLN A 289 -10.87 -10.75 9.74
N LEU A 290 -10.09 -9.68 9.57
CA LEU A 290 -10.38 -8.40 10.18
C LEU A 290 -11.60 -7.75 9.53
N ALA A 291 -11.67 -7.77 8.20
CA ALA A 291 -12.83 -7.29 7.43
C ALA A 291 -14.12 -8.01 7.86
N ILE A 292 -14.08 -9.34 7.99
CA ILE A 292 -15.21 -10.15 8.45
C ILE A 292 -15.65 -9.72 9.86
N LYS A 293 -14.71 -9.52 10.80
CA LYS A 293 -15.04 -9.10 12.17
C LYS A 293 -15.65 -7.69 12.23
N ILE A 294 -15.13 -6.76 11.43
CA ILE A 294 -15.70 -5.39 11.33
C ILE A 294 -17.12 -5.45 10.78
N ASN A 295 -17.35 -6.23 9.71
CA ASN A 295 -18.67 -6.37 9.11
C ASN A 295 -19.67 -7.05 10.05
N ALA A 296 -19.24 -8.07 10.82
CA ALA A 296 -20.08 -8.71 11.82
C ALA A 296 -20.50 -7.74 12.93
N MET A 297 -19.57 -6.91 13.41
CA MET A 297 -19.87 -5.86 14.40
C MET A 297 -20.88 -4.85 13.85
N ALA A 298 -20.68 -4.36 12.61
CA ALA A 298 -21.60 -3.43 11.97
C ALA A 298 -23.02 -4.01 11.87
N SER A 299 -23.15 -5.26 11.40
CA SER A 299 -24.45 -5.94 11.31
C SER A 299 -25.10 -6.13 12.68
N GLN A 300 -24.33 -6.45 13.72
CA GLN A 300 -24.87 -6.63 15.07
C GLN A 300 -25.39 -5.31 15.67
N VAL A 301 -24.68 -4.20 15.44
CA VAL A 301 -25.14 -2.87 15.86
C VAL A 301 -26.40 -2.47 15.09
N GLN A 302 -26.43 -2.66 13.78
CA GLN A 302 -27.59 -2.37 12.93
C GLN A 302 -28.83 -3.16 13.36
N ALA A 303 -28.69 -4.45 13.68
CA ALA A 303 -29.77 -5.29 14.18
C ALA A 303 -30.30 -4.80 15.54
N SER A 304 -29.41 -4.42 16.46
CA SER A 304 -29.80 -3.89 17.78
C SER A 304 -30.58 -2.58 17.67
N LEU A 305 -30.17 -1.69 16.76
CA LEU A 305 -30.85 -0.42 16.51
C LEU A 305 -32.23 -0.64 15.87
N GLY A 306 -32.34 -1.57 14.91
CA GLY A 306 -33.62 -1.95 14.31
C GLY A 306 -34.60 -2.49 15.35
N ALA A 307 -34.15 -3.40 16.22
CA ALA A 307 -34.98 -3.98 17.28
C ALA A 307 -35.48 -2.93 18.29
N GLN A 308 -34.65 -1.94 18.65
CA GLN A 308 -35.08 -0.83 19.51
C GLN A 308 -36.18 0.02 18.83
N GLN A 309 -36.05 0.31 17.54
CA GLN A 309 -37.07 1.06 16.81
C GLN A 309 -38.40 0.30 16.72
N ASP A 310 -38.36 -0.99 16.44
CA ASP A 310 -39.55 -1.83 16.34
C ASP A 310 -40.26 -1.97 17.70
N LEU A 311 -39.50 -2.14 18.79
CA LEU A 311 -40.05 -2.14 20.13
C LEU A 311 -40.77 -0.83 20.44
N MET A 312 -40.16 0.32 20.12
CA MET A 312 -40.79 1.63 20.35
C MET A 312 -42.08 1.80 19.52
N ARG A 313 -42.13 1.27 18.29
CA ARG A 313 -43.37 1.26 17.49
C ARG A 313 -44.44 0.35 18.10
N ALA A 314 -44.07 -0.85 18.53
CA ALA A 314 -45.01 -1.81 19.13
C ALA A 314 -45.61 -1.25 20.42
N VAL A 315 -44.77 -0.73 21.32
CA VAL A 315 -45.20 -0.13 22.59
C VAL A 315 -46.19 1.02 22.37
N SER A 316 -46.00 1.83 21.33
CA SER A 316 -46.95 2.89 20.95
C SER A 316 -48.34 2.35 20.62
N HIS A 317 -48.42 1.30 19.79
CA HIS A 317 -49.68 0.71 19.38
C HIS A 317 -50.40 0.02 20.56
N GLU A 318 -49.64 -0.68 21.40
CA GLU A 318 -50.17 -1.39 22.57
C GLU A 318 -50.69 -0.44 23.65
N PHE A 319 -50.16 0.78 23.77
CA PHE A 319 -50.70 1.78 24.70
C PHE A 319 -51.91 2.56 24.14
N ARG A 320 -51.95 2.85 22.84
CA ARG A 320 -53.05 3.63 22.25
C ARG A 320 -54.40 2.88 22.31
N THR A 321 -54.35 1.56 22.20
CA THR A 321 -55.53 0.68 22.21
C THR A 321 -56.29 0.68 23.56
N PRO A 322 -55.67 0.45 24.73
CA PRO A 322 -56.36 0.53 26.02
C PRO A 322 -56.85 1.94 26.31
N VAL A 323 -56.11 2.99 25.94
CA VAL A 323 -56.54 4.39 26.12
C VAL A 323 -57.83 4.67 25.32
N ALA A 324 -57.89 4.24 24.06
CA ALA A 324 -59.11 4.35 23.24
C ALA A 324 -60.29 3.56 23.82
N ARG A 325 -60.06 2.37 24.42
CA ARG A 325 -61.12 1.58 25.06
C ARG A 325 -61.67 2.26 26.32
N ILE A 326 -60.80 2.90 27.12
CA ILE A 326 -61.26 3.65 28.30
C ILE A 326 -62.07 4.87 27.84
N ARG A 327 -61.63 5.59 26.79
CA ARG A 327 -62.41 6.70 26.18
C ARG A 327 -63.81 6.26 25.77
N PHE A 328 -63.91 5.15 25.05
CA PHE A 328 -65.19 4.60 24.60
C PHE A 328 -66.10 4.19 25.78
N ALA A 329 -65.52 3.57 26.82
CA ALA A 329 -66.27 3.21 28.03
C ALA A 329 -66.84 4.44 28.75
N LEU A 330 -66.08 5.54 28.83
CA LEU A 330 -66.56 6.78 29.43
C LEU A 330 -67.66 7.45 28.61
N GLN A 331 -67.53 7.47 27.27
CA GLN A 331 -68.55 8.01 26.37
C GLN A 331 -69.89 7.26 26.51
N MET A 332 -69.85 5.93 26.63
CA MET A 332 -71.06 5.15 26.88
C MET A 332 -71.72 5.49 28.23
N ILE A 333 -70.92 5.71 29.29
CA ILE A 333 -71.48 6.06 30.60
C ILE A 333 -72.04 7.49 30.58
N SER A 334 -71.47 8.42 29.81
CA SER A 334 -71.96 9.80 29.71
C SER A 334 -73.29 9.89 28.98
N ASP A 335 -73.51 9.01 27.99
CA ASP A 335 -74.74 8.96 27.21
C ASP A 335 -75.93 8.39 28.01
N ILE A 336 -75.66 7.52 28.99
CA ILE A 336 -76.69 6.83 29.79
C ILE A 336 -77.07 7.62 31.08
N SER A 337 -76.19 8.51 31.55
CA SER A 337 -76.39 9.22 32.83
C SER A 337 -77.13 10.56 32.67
N GLU A 338 -78.21 10.77 33.42
CA GLU A 338 -78.93 12.06 33.54
C GLU A 338 -78.36 12.99 34.65
N SER A 339 -77.43 12.50 35.48
CA SER A 339 -76.84 13.29 36.55
C SER A 339 -75.75 14.22 36.01
N GLU A 340 -75.97 15.52 36.09
CA GLU A 340 -75.01 16.57 35.71
C GLU A 340 -73.63 16.37 36.37
N THR A 341 -73.64 15.88 37.62
CA THR A 341 -72.42 15.55 38.38
C THR A 341 -71.62 14.41 37.77
N ILE A 342 -72.29 13.36 37.26
CA ILE A 342 -71.64 12.21 36.64
C ILE A 342 -71.12 12.59 35.25
N ARG A 343 -71.88 13.35 34.46
CA ARG A 343 -71.39 13.88 33.16
C ARG A 343 -70.15 14.74 33.33
N ARG A 344 -70.11 15.58 34.37
CA ARG A 344 -68.93 16.40 34.67
C ARG A 344 -67.71 15.55 35.06
N GLN A 345 -67.89 14.53 35.91
CA GLN A 345 -66.81 13.61 36.29
C GLN A 345 -66.30 12.78 35.09
N LEU A 346 -67.19 12.31 34.21
CA LEU A 346 -66.80 11.58 33.00
C LEU A 346 -66.05 12.46 32.00
N GLY A 347 -66.45 13.73 31.87
CA GLY A 347 -65.70 14.72 31.11
C GLY A 347 -64.30 14.95 31.70
N GLU A 348 -64.15 14.97 33.02
CA GLU A 348 -62.83 15.06 33.68
C GLU A 348 -61.95 13.84 33.36
N VAL A 349 -62.48 12.61 33.40
CA VAL A 349 -61.71 11.41 33.07
C VAL A 349 -61.37 11.33 31.58
N ASP A 350 -62.26 11.74 30.67
CA ASP A 350 -61.95 11.77 29.23
C ASP A 350 -60.82 12.76 28.91
N ASN A 351 -60.80 13.91 29.61
CA ASN A 351 -59.68 14.86 29.54
C ASN A 351 -58.36 14.25 30.06
N ASP A 352 -58.39 13.45 31.13
CA ASP A 352 -57.20 12.77 31.65
C ASP A 352 -56.64 11.73 30.66
N ILE A 353 -57.53 11.03 29.95
CA ILE A 353 -57.18 10.07 28.88
C ILE A 353 -56.60 10.78 27.66
N GLU A 354 -57.18 11.91 27.24
CA GLU A 354 -56.59 12.77 26.20
C GLU A 354 -55.18 13.21 26.60
N SER A 355 -54.99 13.55 27.87
CA SER A 355 -53.70 13.97 28.38
C SER A 355 -52.69 12.79 28.40
N LEU A 356 -53.13 11.56 28.71
CA LEU A 356 -52.31 10.35 28.62
C LEU A 356 -51.92 10.00 27.17
N ASP A 357 -52.85 10.08 26.23
CA ASP A 357 -52.56 9.90 24.79
C ASP A 357 -51.46 10.87 24.34
N HIS A 358 -51.59 12.15 24.73
CA HIS A 358 -50.58 13.15 24.44
C HIS A 358 -49.23 12.86 25.09
N LEU A 359 -49.20 12.42 26.35
CA LEU A 359 -47.95 12.05 27.03
C LEU A 359 -47.27 10.87 26.34
N ILE A 360 -48.02 9.85 25.96
CA ILE A 360 -47.51 8.68 25.24
C ILE A 360 -46.90 9.12 23.91
N ASP A 361 -47.62 9.93 23.13
CA ASP A 361 -47.12 10.46 21.86
C ASP A 361 -45.86 11.32 22.06
N GLU A 362 -45.76 12.10 23.14
CA GLU A 362 -44.56 12.87 23.50
C GLU A 362 -43.36 11.98 23.88
N ILE A 363 -43.56 10.95 24.72
CA ILE A 363 -42.50 10.02 25.13
C ILE A 363 -41.94 9.25 23.93
N LEU A 364 -42.82 8.78 23.05
CA LEU A 364 -42.43 8.03 21.87
C LEU A 364 -41.72 8.93 20.85
N THR A 365 -42.18 10.17 20.70
CA THR A 365 -41.49 11.17 19.88
C THR A 365 -40.11 11.47 20.46
N TYR A 366 -40.02 11.66 21.77
CA TYR A 366 -38.75 11.85 22.46
C TYR A 366 -37.80 10.68 22.21
N ALA A 367 -38.24 9.44 22.45
CA ALA A 367 -37.41 8.24 22.25
C ALA A 367 -36.93 8.09 20.79
N ARG A 368 -37.81 8.35 19.81
CA ARG A 368 -37.44 8.30 18.38
C ARG A 368 -36.37 9.33 18.02
N VAL A 369 -36.57 10.58 18.43
CA VAL A 369 -35.62 11.67 18.15
C VAL A 369 -34.33 11.47 18.96
N ASP A 370 -34.41 10.90 20.16
CA ASP A 370 -33.27 10.59 21.01
C ASP A 370 -32.34 9.57 20.34
N SER A 371 -32.89 8.44 19.90
CA SER A 371 -32.14 7.45 19.13
C SER A 371 -31.59 8.03 17.83
N ALA A 372 -32.35 8.86 17.12
CA ALA A 372 -31.91 9.41 15.84
C ALA A 372 -30.81 10.46 15.96
N ALA A 373 -30.86 11.30 17.01
CA ALA A 373 -29.90 12.36 17.24
C ALA A 373 -28.50 11.87 17.69
N ASP A 374 -28.35 10.59 18.03
CA ASP A 374 -27.05 9.95 18.28
C ASP A 374 -26.41 9.36 17.01
N GLY A 375 -26.94 9.72 15.83
CA GLY A 375 -26.37 9.34 14.53
C GLY A 375 -26.88 8.01 13.99
N HIS A 376 -27.87 7.40 14.64
CA HIS A 376 -28.41 6.08 14.26
C HIS A 376 -29.44 6.13 13.13
N MET A 377 -29.89 7.33 12.72
CA MET A 377 -30.85 7.48 11.62
C MET A 377 -30.56 8.77 10.81
N PRO A 378 -30.46 8.68 9.48
CA PRO A 378 -30.28 9.86 8.63
C PRO A 378 -31.54 10.73 8.62
N LEU A 379 -31.35 12.05 8.65
CA LEU A 379 -32.43 13.02 8.45
C LEU A 379 -32.87 12.98 6.98
N ALA A 380 -34.18 13.00 6.74
CA ALA A 380 -34.74 13.30 5.43
C ALA A 380 -34.68 14.82 5.18
N SER A 381 -33.47 15.38 5.16
CA SER A 381 -33.28 16.83 5.06
C SER A 381 -33.60 17.36 3.68
N GLU A 382 -34.47 18.36 3.62
CA GLU A 382 -34.79 19.11 2.42
C GLU A 382 -34.62 20.61 2.67
N TRP A 383 -34.47 21.38 1.58
CA TRP A 383 -34.47 22.84 1.69
C TRP A 383 -35.89 23.30 2.01
N CYS A 384 -36.09 23.87 3.19
CA CYS A 384 -37.39 24.38 3.62
C CYS A 384 -37.30 25.85 4.03
N ASP A 385 -38.36 26.61 3.75
CA ASP A 385 -38.50 27.99 4.18
C ASP A 385 -39.12 28.05 5.58
N VAL A 386 -38.32 28.45 6.56
CA VAL A 386 -38.73 28.52 7.98
C VAL A 386 -39.85 29.54 8.18
N ARG A 387 -39.91 30.60 7.37
CA ARG A 387 -40.97 31.62 7.45
C ARG A 387 -42.34 30.99 7.19
N SER A 388 -42.46 30.21 6.12
CA SER A 388 -43.70 29.52 5.76
C SER A 388 -44.21 28.64 6.90
N ILE A 389 -43.32 27.89 7.57
CA ILE A 389 -43.67 27.05 8.72
C ILE A 389 -44.16 27.88 9.91
N VAL A 390 -43.48 28.99 10.21
CA VAL A 390 -43.87 29.89 11.32
C VAL A 390 -45.22 30.54 11.05
N VAL A 391 -45.47 30.99 9.82
CA VAL A 391 -46.76 31.61 9.44
C VAL A 391 -47.90 30.62 9.62
N GLU A 392 -47.76 29.40 9.10
CA GLU A 392 -48.77 28.34 9.25
C GLU A 392 -49.06 28.02 10.72
N LEU A 393 -48.02 27.94 11.56
CA LEU A 393 -48.17 27.68 13.00
C LEU A 393 -48.85 28.85 13.73
N VAL A 394 -48.51 30.09 13.38
CA VAL A 394 -49.13 31.28 13.99
C VAL A 394 -50.60 31.40 13.58
N GLU A 395 -50.93 31.17 12.31
CA GLU A 395 -52.31 31.17 11.82
C GLU A 395 -53.16 30.07 12.49
N GLY A 396 -52.58 28.90 12.75
CA GLY A 396 -53.25 27.82 13.48
C GLY A 396 -53.43 28.07 14.98
N LEU A 397 -52.47 28.75 15.63
CA LEU A 397 -52.49 28.98 17.08
C LEU A 397 -53.19 30.28 17.51
N ALA A 398 -53.25 31.31 16.65
CA ALA A 398 -53.89 32.58 16.98
C ALA A 398 -55.38 32.45 17.37
N PRO A 399 -56.22 31.62 16.70
CA PRO A 399 -57.62 31.43 17.10
C PRO A 399 -57.78 30.78 18.48
N LEU A 400 -56.86 29.89 18.85
CA LEU A 400 -56.86 29.17 20.13
C LEU A 400 -56.44 30.07 21.31
N HIS A 401 -55.76 31.17 21.02
CA HIS A 401 -55.23 32.12 22.00
C HIS A 401 -55.67 33.55 21.69
N ALA A 402 -56.98 33.77 21.45
CA ALA A 402 -57.54 35.07 21.06
C ALA A 402 -57.20 36.25 22.00
N GLN A 403 -56.79 35.96 23.23
CA GLN A 403 -56.35 36.95 24.24
C GLN A 403 -54.88 37.38 24.12
N LEU A 404 -54.08 36.75 23.24
CA LEU A 404 -52.66 37.06 23.05
C LEU A 404 -52.42 37.73 21.69
N SER A 405 -51.56 38.74 21.68
CA SER A 405 -51.04 39.34 20.44
C SER A 405 -49.80 38.57 19.97
N ILE A 406 -49.96 37.72 18.95
CA ILE A 406 -48.87 36.95 18.33
C ILE A 406 -48.42 37.67 17.06
N THR A 407 -47.17 38.14 17.04
CA THR A 407 -46.61 38.87 15.88
C THR A 407 -45.33 38.20 15.40
N HIS A 408 -45.03 38.32 14.11
CA HIS A 408 -43.79 37.81 13.53
C HIS A 408 -43.10 38.90 12.69
N ALA A 409 -41.76 38.97 12.74
CA ALA A 409 -40.96 39.97 12.04
C ALA A 409 -39.60 39.39 11.56
N GLY A 410 -38.98 40.05 10.58
CA GLY A 410 -37.65 39.68 10.06
C GLY A 410 -37.69 38.86 8.76
N PHE A 411 -37.38 39.53 7.64
CA PHE A 411 -37.09 39.02 6.28
C PHE A 411 -38.10 38.14 5.52
N ASP A 412 -37.95 38.15 4.18
CA ASP A 412 -38.93 37.61 3.26
C ASP A 412 -38.87 36.09 3.00
N GLU A 413 -37.70 35.45 3.13
CA GLU A 413 -37.50 33.98 2.99
C GLU A 413 -36.26 33.53 3.79
N LEU A 414 -36.38 32.50 4.65
CA LEU A 414 -35.25 31.92 5.39
C LEU A 414 -35.15 30.41 5.12
N TRP A 415 -34.28 30.05 4.19
CA TRP A 415 -34.10 28.66 3.77
C TRP A 415 -33.05 27.94 4.63
N VAL A 416 -33.43 26.81 5.22
CA VAL A 416 -32.54 25.90 5.96
C VAL A 416 -32.64 24.49 5.39
N LEU A 417 -31.62 23.67 5.63
CA LEU A 417 -31.64 22.25 5.29
C LEU A 417 -32.11 21.48 6.53
N ALA A 418 -33.34 20.99 6.54
CA ALA A 418 -33.94 20.35 7.70
C ALA A 418 -35.00 19.31 7.31
N ASP A 419 -35.31 18.40 8.23
CA ASP A 419 -36.52 17.59 8.14
C ASP A 419 -37.71 18.45 8.58
N VAL A 420 -38.59 18.78 7.63
CA VAL A 420 -39.72 19.70 7.84
C VAL A 420 -40.61 19.23 8.99
N ARG A 421 -40.86 17.93 9.12
CA ARG A 421 -41.79 17.38 10.13
C ARG A 421 -41.28 17.66 11.54
N TYR A 422 -40.00 17.38 11.78
CA TYR A 422 -39.39 17.59 13.09
C TYR A 422 -39.14 19.08 13.36
N LEU A 423 -38.74 19.85 12.36
CA LEU A 423 -38.57 21.30 12.54
C LEU A 423 -39.90 21.96 12.92
N THR A 424 -41.00 21.66 12.22
CA THR A 424 -42.34 22.14 12.57
C THR A 424 -42.71 21.75 14.01
N ARG A 425 -42.40 20.52 14.44
CA ARG A 425 -42.66 20.08 15.81
C ARG A 425 -41.87 20.88 16.86
N ALA A 426 -40.59 21.15 16.61
CA ALA A 426 -39.78 21.97 17.51
C ALA A 426 -40.32 23.41 17.62
N LEU A 427 -40.73 24.00 16.50
CA LEU A 427 -41.32 25.33 16.47
C LEU A 427 -42.67 25.38 17.17
N GLN A 428 -43.53 24.40 16.92
CA GLN A 428 -44.82 24.27 17.60
C GLN A 428 -44.64 24.20 19.13
N ASN A 429 -43.68 23.41 19.62
CA ASN A 429 -43.39 23.31 21.05
C ASN A 429 -42.89 24.63 21.65
N LEU A 430 -42.04 25.38 20.93
CA LEU A 430 -41.53 26.66 21.39
C LEU A 430 -42.61 27.75 21.41
N ILE A 431 -43.42 27.85 20.35
CA ILE A 431 -44.49 28.84 20.23
C ILE A 431 -45.60 28.52 21.23
N SER A 432 -46.01 27.26 21.36
CA SER A 432 -46.99 26.84 22.36
C SER A 432 -46.50 27.12 23.78
N ASN A 433 -45.22 26.90 24.06
CA ASN A 433 -44.61 27.26 25.34
C ASN A 433 -44.67 28.80 25.57
N ALA A 434 -44.32 29.61 24.57
CA ALA A 434 -44.43 31.06 24.68
C ALA A 434 -45.88 31.52 24.94
N CYS A 435 -46.86 31.01 24.20
CA CYS A 435 -48.28 31.32 24.41
C CYS A 435 -48.80 30.89 25.79
N GLN A 436 -48.26 29.82 26.35
CA GLN A 436 -48.67 29.33 27.67
C GLN A 436 -48.19 30.21 28.82
N TYR A 437 -47.01 30.83 28.69
CA TYR A 437 -46.40 31.63 29.76
C TYR A 437 -46.50 33.14 29.56
N ALA A 438 -46.79 33.60 28.33
CA ALA A 438 -47.06 35.00 28.04
C ALA A 438 -48.26 35.54 28.83
N ASP A 439 -48.20 36.81 29.20
CA ASP A 439 -49.29 37.53 29.82
C ASP A 439 -50.19 38.18 28.74
N SER A 440 -49.60 38.75 27.68
CA SER A 440 -50.36 39.41 26.61
C SER A 440 -49.72 39.34 25.21
N ARG A 441 -48.41 39.12 25.10
CA ARG A 441 -47.69 39.30 23.82
C ARG A 441 -46.63 38.23 23.57
N VAL A 442 -46.61 37.73 22.33
CA VAL A 442 -45.56 36.85 21.81
C VAL A 442 -45.00 37.45 20.52
N GLU A 443 -43.67 37.59 20.43
CA GLU A 443 -42.97 38.05 19.23
C GLU A 443 -42.06 36.97 18.68
N ILE A 444 -42.19 36.66 17.40
CA ILE A 444 -41.30 35.72 16.69
C ILE A 444 -40.42 36.51 15.72
N ARG A 445 -39.10 36.37 15.84
CA ARG A 445 -38.13 37.05 14.96
C ARG A 445 -37.23 36.06 14.24
N LEU A 446 -37.14 36.22 12.93
CA LEU A 446 -36.27 35.44 12.05
C LEU A 446 -35.08 36.31 11.64
N GLU A 447 -33.87 35.83 11.90
CA GLU A 447 -32.63 36.52 11.55
C GLU A 447 -31.62 35.53 10.95
N ARG A 448 -30.72 36.02 10.09
CA ARG A 448 -29.60 35.25 9.58
C ARG A 448 -28.29 35.95 9.92
N ILE A 449 -27.47 35.30 10.74
CA ILE A 449 -26.15 35.80 11.13
C ILE A 449 -25.10 34.92 10.45
N GLY A 450 -24.61 35.37 9.29
CA GLY A 450 -23.63 34.64 8.48
C GLY A 450 -24.15 33.26 8.02
N ARG A 451 -23.58 32.20 8.61
CA ARG A 451 -23.93 30.78 8.33
C ARG A 451 -24.89 30.18 9.36
N VAL A 452 -25.54 31.00 10.18
CA VAL A 452 -26.50 30.55 11.19
C VAL A 452 -27.84 31.24 10.96
N ALA A 453 -28.89 30.43 10.86
CA ALA A 453 -30.27 30.87 10.94
C ALA A 453 -30.66 30.95 12.42
N CYS A 454 -31.08 32.13 12.85
CA CYS A 454 -31.47 32.44 14.21
C CYS A 454 -32.98 32.68 14.25
N LEU A 455 -33.70 31.88 15.02
CA LEU A 455 -35.12 32.09 15.28
C LEU A 455 -35.33 32.41 16.74
N HIS A 456 -35.84 33.60 17.04
CA HIS A 456 -36.13 34.07 18.37
C HIS A 456 -37.63 34.04 18.63
N ILE A 457 -38.05 33.45 19.74
CA ILE A 457 -39.42 33.48 20.25
C ILE A 457 -39.36 34.19 21.60
N ASP A 458 -39.94 35.38 21.67
CA ASP A 458 -40.00 36.26 22.83
C ASP A 458 -41.41 36.26 23.44
N ASP A 459 -41.51 36.14 24.76
CA ASP A 459 -42.76 36.32 25.54
C ASP A 459 -42.62 37.44 26.57
N ASP A 460 -43.76 37.99 27.02
CA ASP A 460 -43.87 38.98 28.10
C ASP A 460 -44.17 38.36 29.48
N GLY A 461 -43.94 37.05 29.64
CA GLY A 461 -44.19 36.32 30.87
C GLY A 461 -43.12 36.52 31.95
N PRO A 462 -43.11 35.69 33.01
CA PRO A 462 -42.18 35.82 34.15
C PRO A 462 -40.71 35.49 33.81
N GLY A 463 -40.43 34.99 32.60
CA GLY A 463 -39.11 34.58 32.17
C GLY A 463 -38.58 33.31 32.86
N VAL A 464 -37.32 32.96 32.58
CA VAL A 464 -36.64 31.79 33.18
C VAL A 464 -35.46 32.23 34.04
N PRO A 465 -35.44 31.87 35.35
CA PRO A 465 -34.32 32.14 36.25
C PRO A 465 -33.00 31.59 35.70
N ARG A 466 -31.90 32.34 35.86
CA ARG A 466 -30.59 31.97 35.27
C ARG A 466 -30.11 30.57 35.67
N SER A 467 -30.33 30.15 36.93
CA SER A 467 -29.99 28.81 37.44
C SER A 467 -30.73 27.68 36.72
N GLU A 468 -31.93 27.96 36.22
CA GLU A 468 -32.85 26.97 35.67
C GLU A 468 -32.73 26.81 34.14
N ARG A 469 -32.11 27.77 33.45
CA ARG A 469 -32.03 27.84 31.98
C ARG A 469 -31.44 26.60 31.31
N LYS A 470 -30.57 25.85 31.99
CA LYS A 470 -30.05 24.57 31.50
C LYS A 470 -30.98 23.40 31.84
N ARG A 471 -31.61 23.44 33.02
CA ARG A 471 -32.46 22.36 33.55
C ARG A 471 -33.76 22.24 32.77
N ILE A 472 -34.35 23.34 32.30
CA ILE A 472 -35.62 23.32 31.55
C ILE A 472 -35.60 22.50 30.24
N PHE A 473 -34.42 22.20 29.69
CA PHE A 473 -34.28 21.36 28.49
C PHE A 473 -34.07 19.87 28.82
N GLN A 474 -34.05 19.49 30.11
CA GLN A 474 -34.02 18.09 30.53
C GLN A 474 -35.42 17.48 30.49
N PRO A 475 -35.57 16.18 30.16
CA PRO A 475 -36.85 15.50 30.20
C PRO A 475 -37.52 15.61 31.57
N PHE A 476 -38.82 15.87 31.59
CA PHE A 476 -39.65 15.99 32.80
C PHE A 476 -39.27 17.15 33.74
N ALA A 477 -38.39 18.07 33.31
CA ALA A 477 -38.02 19.22 34.13
C ALA A 477 -39.13 20.27 34.17
N ARG A 478 -39.46 20.75 35.37
CA ARG A 478 -40.39 21.87 35.61
C ARG A 478 -39.79 22.83 36.63
N LEU A 479 -40.11 24.12 36.53
CA LEU A 479 -39.71 25.12 37.51
C LEU A 479 -40.51 24.91 38.80
N ASP A 480 -39.84 24.73 39.94
CA ASP A 480 -40.46 24.44 41.24
C ASP A 480 -41.47 25.52 41.70
N GLY A 481 -41.33 26.77 41.20
CA GLY A 481 -42.25 27.89 41.46
C GLY A 481 -43.60 27.82 40.74
N SER A 482 -43.78 26.90 39.77
CA SER A 482 -45.04 26.74 39.01
C SER A 482 -46.16 26.10 39.82
N ARG A 483 -45.83 25.45 40.95
CA ARG A 483 -46.81 24.79 41.83
C ARG A 483 -47.63 25.78 42.68
N ALA A 484 -47.18 27.03 42.82
CA ALA A 484 -47.67 27.90 43.90
C ALA A 484 -48.34 29.22 43.47
N ARG A 485 -48.35 29.61 42.17
CA ARG A 485 -48.73 31.00 41.81
C ARG A 485 -49.82 31.23 40.77
N ARG A 486 -50.40 30.19 40.19
CA ARG A 486 -51.67 30.32 39.45
C ARG A 486 -52.61 29.23 39.96
N GLN A 487 -53.44 29.58 40.95
CA GLN A 487 -54.74 28.91 41.08
C GLN A 487 -55.39 28.97 39.69
N PRO A 488 -55.89 27.85 39.16
CA PRO A 488 -56.60 27.90 37.89
C PRO A 488 -57.82 28.80 38.10
N ALA A 489 -57.87 29.92 37.38
CA ALA A 489 -59.15 30.51 37.06
C ALA A 489 -59.96 29.38 36.40
N ARG A 490 -61.18 29.12 36.92
CA ARG A 490 -62.06 28.02 36.49
C ARG A 490 -61.95 27.79 34.97
N GLY A 491 -61.38 26.64 34.58
CA GLY A 491 -61.31 26.20 33.19
C GLY A 491 -59.93 26.10 32.53
N GLN A 492 -58.84 26.57 33.15
CA GLN A 492 -57.49 26.44 32.55
C GLN A 492 -56.70 25.23 33.07
N ARG A 493 -56.37 24.31 32.14
CA ARG A 493 -55.70 23.02 32.32
C ARG A 493 -54.27 23.15 32.89
N PRO A 494 -53.75 22.15 33.64
CA PRO A 494 -52.34 22.07 34.02
C PRO A 494 -51.43 22.03 32.78
N SER A 495 -50.43 22.91 32.77
CA SER A 495 -49.39 23.00 31.75
C SER A 495 -48.55 21.72 31.64
N GLY A 496 -48.44 21.17 30.41
CA GLY A 496 -47.51 20.18 29.84
C GLY A 496 -46.64 19.26 30.72
N TYR A 497 -46.29 18.07 30.19
CA TYR A 497 -45.53 17.04 30.91
C TYR A 497 -44.02 17.28 31.03
N GLY A 498 -43.51 18.43 30.58
CA GLY A 498 -42.08 18.77 30.65
C GLY A 498 -41.20 18.06 29.60
N LEU A 499 -41.81 17.50 28.54
CA LEU A 499 -41.07 16.86 27.44
C LEU A 499 -40.86 17.81 26.25
N GLY A 500 -41.74 18.80 26.05
CA GLY A 500 -41.71 19.67 24.87
C GLY A 500 -40.36 20.34 24.60
N LEU A 501 -39.74 20.96 25.62
CA LEU A 501 -38.43 21.60 25.48
C LEU A 501 -37.28 20.61 25.33
N ALA A 502 -37.39 19.42 25.92
CA ALA A 502 -36.40 18.34 25.74
C ALA A 502 -36.41 17.81 24.30
N ILE A 503 -37.62 17.64 23.72
CA ILE A 503 -37.80 17.29 22.30
C ILE A 503 -37.18 18.36 21.40
N VAL A 504 -37.43 19.65 21.68
CA VAL A 504 -36.81 20.77 20.93
C VAL A 504 -35.28 20.67 20.96
N ALA A 505 -34.69 20.49 22.15
CA ALA A 505 -33.24 20.38 22.28
C ALA A 505 -32.65 19.22 21.49
N ARG A 506 -33.36 18.08 21.41
CA ARG A 506 -32.90 16.91 20.67
C ARG A 506 -33.06 17.07 19.16
N ILE A 507 -34.20 17.60 18.69
CA ILE A 507 -34.43 17.89 17.26
C ILE A 507 -33.36 18.87 16.75
N VAL A 508 -33.08 19.92 17.51
CA VAL A 508 -32.11 20.95 17.12
C VAL A 508 -30.70 20.39 17.10
N ARG A 509 -30.34 19.55 18.06
CA ARG A 509 -29.05 18.84 18.06
C ARG A 509 -28.92 17.91 16.86
N TRP A 510 -29.97 17.18 16.51
CA TRP A 510 -29.99 16.31 15.32
C TRP A 510 -29.71 17.10 14.04
N HIS A 511 -30.25 18.33 13.94
CA HIS A 511 -29.96 19.29 12.87
C HIS A 511 -28.61 20.03 13.01
N ALA A 512 -27.70 19.56 13.86
CA ALA A 512 -26.41 20.20 14.16
C ALA A 512 -26.53 21.67 14.63
N GLY A 513 -27.67 22.03 15.21
CA GLY A 513 -27.96 23.34 15.75
C GLY A 513 -27.83 23.43 17.27
N ARG A 514 -28.24 24.58 17.82
CA ARG A 514 -28.29 24.82 19.26
C ARG A 514 -29.55 25.59 19.65
N VAL A 515 -30.17 25.24 20.77
CA VAL A 515 -31.23 26.04 21.40
C VAL A 515 -30.70 26.69 22.67
N VAL A 516 -31.05 27.96 22.90
CA VAL A 516 -30.68 28.71 24.11
C VAL A 516 -31.87 29.51 24.62
N VAL A 517 -31.90 29.77 25.94
CA VAL A 517 -32.89 30.64 26.56
C VAL A 517 -32.21 31.84 27.21
N THR A 518 -32.76 33.03 26.98
CA THR A 518 -32.31 34.31 27.55
C THR A 518 -33.50 35.11 28.05
N SER A 519 -33.28 36.31 28.59
CA SER A 519 -34.37 37.23 28.89
C SER A 519 -34.73 38.00 27.62
N SER A 520 -36.02 38.23 27.36
CA SER A 520 -36.46 39.02 26.21
C SER A 520 -36.00 40.47 26.38
N PRO A 521 -35.21 41.03 25.45
CA PRO A 521 -34.80 42.42 25.51
C PRO A 521 -35.94 43.39 25.18
N SER A 522 -36.97 42.94 24.43
CA SER A 522 -38.13 43.77 24.07
C SER A 522 -39.30 43.64 25.03
N LEU A 523 -39.57 42.44 25.54
CA LEU A 523 -40.77 42.15 26.34
C LEU A 523 -40.50 41.86 27.82
N GLY A 524 -39.23 41.68 28.22
CA GLY A 524 -38.85 41.40 29.61
C GLY A 524 -39.04 39.96 30.09
N GLY A 525 -39.81 39.13 29.38
CA GLY A 525 -40.03 37.71 29.69
C GLY A 525 -38.93 36.77 29.18
N ALA A 526 -39.28 35.59 28.66
CA ALA A 526 -38.28 34.65 28.12
C ALA A 526 -38.03 34.88 26.62
N ARG A 527 -36.79 34.61 26.19
CA ARG A 527 -36.42 34.50 24.77
C ARG A 527 -35.82 33.13 24.50
N PHE A 528 -36.52 32.29 23.75
CA PHE A 528 -35.97 31.06 23.20
C PHE A 528 -35.36 31.33 21.83
N SER A 529 -34.10 30.94 21.63
CA SER A 529 -33.38 31.14 20.37
C SER A 529 -32.95 29.81 19.78
N LEU A 530 -33.48 29.47 18.60
CA LEU A 530 -33.08 28.35 17.77
C LEU A 530 -31.95 28.79 16.84
N LEU A 531 -30.82 28.09 16.85
CA LEU A 531 -29.65 28.38 16.02
C LEU A 531 -29.44 27.16 15.11
N LEU A 532 -29.67 27.30 13.81
CA LEU A 532 -29.50 26.24 12.83
C LEU A 532 -28.38 26.59 11.83
N PRO A 533 -27.49 25.65 11.48
CA PRO A 533 -26.47 25.90 10.46
C PRO A 533 -27.12 26.03 9.08
N VAL A 534 -26.68 27.03 8.31
CA VAL A 534 -27.08 27.23 6.91
C VAL A 534 -25.90 26.83 6.03
N PRO A 535 -25.93 25.63 5.41
CA PRO A 535 -24.88 25.21 4.50
C PRO A 535 -24.78 26.16 3.31
N GLN A 536 -23.56 26.33 2.80
CA GLN A 536 -23.29 27.21 1.66
C GLN A 536 -24.06 26.66 0.45
N ARG A 537 -25.01 27.44 -0.08
CA ARG A 537 -25.60 27.15 -1.40
C ARG A 537 -24.45 27.17 -2.40
N GLU A 538 -23.98 26.01 -2.86
CA GLU A 538 -23.22 25.96 -4.10
C GLU A 538 -24.07 26.65 -5.16
N GLN A 539 -23.51 27.70 -5.77
CA GLN A 539 -24.20 28.70 -6.58
C GLN A 539 -24.84 28.15 -7.87
N SER A 540 -24.85 26.84 -8.10
CA SER A 540 -25.25 26.19 -9.35
C SER A 540 -26.72 25.76 -9.44
N ARG A 541 -27.51 25.74 -8.35
CA ARG A 541 -28.94 25.30 -8.40
C ARG A 541 -30.01 26.36 -8.14
N GLY A 542 -29.66 27.53 -7.63
CA GLY A 542 -30.61 28.62 -7.34
C GLY A 542 -31.22 29.32 -8.56
N ARG A 543 -30.61 29.19 -9.75
CA ARG A 543 -31.13 29.78 -11.00
C ARG A 543 -32.29 28.98 -11.62
N LEU A 544 -32.43 27.69 -11.32
CA LEU A 544 -33.44 26.83 -11.96
C LEU A 544 -34.83 26.96 -11.31
N LEU A 545 -34.92 27.12 -9.99
CA LEU A 545 -36.20 27.24 -9.29
C LEU A 545 -36.83 28.64 -9.42
N ARG A 546 -36.00 29.69 -9.55
CA ARG A 546 -36.49 31.06 -9.82
C ARG A 546 -37.05 31.23 -11.23
N ARG A 547 -36.68 30.35 -12.18
CA ARG A 547 -37.17 30.38 -13.57
C ARG A 547 -38.56 29.76 -13.71
N ARG A 548 -38.91 28.76 -12.89
CA ARG A 548 -40.25 28.12 -12.92
C ARG A 548 -41.40 28.98 -12.38
N ARG A 549 -41.12 30.06 -11.66
CA ARG A 549 -42.15 30.92 -11.04
C ARG A 549 -42.39 32.25 -11.78
N ARG A 550 -41.70 32.50 -12.91
CA ARG A 550 -41.74 33.76 -13.66
C ARG A 550 -42.20 33.63 -15.12
N GLU A 551 -42.81 32.53 -15.52
CA GLU A 551 -43.52 32.46 -16.80
C GLU A 551 -45.00 32.77 -16.59
N PRO A 552 -45.57 33.81 -17.23
CA PRO A 552 -47.00 33.99 -17.29
C PRO A 552 -47.58 32.93 -18.25
N SER A 553 -48.50 32.12 -17.74
CA SER A 553 -49.36 31.22 -18.50
C SER A 553 -50.06 31.98 -19.63
N SER A 554 -49.67 31.70 -20.88
CA SER A 554 -50.41 32.09 -22.09
C SER A 554 -51.17 30.86 -22.62
N PRO A 555 -52.38 31.02 -23.19
CA PRO A 555 -53.35 29.94 -23.29
C PRO A 555 -53.18 29.08 -24.55
N SER A 556 -53.56 27.81 -24.44
CA SER A 556 -53.66 26.84 -25.53
C SER A 556 -54.57 27.30 -26.68
N PRO A 557 -54.24 26.99 -27.95
CA PRO A 557 -55.26 26.81 -28.97
C PRO A 557 -55.69 25.33 -29.03
N GLY A 558 -57.00 25.11 -29.14
CA GLY A 558 -57.63 23.80 -29.28
C GLY A 558 -57.42 23.14 -30.65
N PRO A 559 -57.89 21.89 -30.83
CA PRO A 559 -57.61 21.09 -32.01
C PRO A 559 -58.58 21.45 -33.15
N GLY A 560 -58.04 21.69 -34.35
CA GLY A 560 -58.79 21.98 -35.57
C GLY A 560 -58.21 21.20 -36.76
N GLN A 561 -59.00 20.24 -37.20
CA GLN A 561 -59.01 19.45 -38.43
C GLN A 561 -58.37 20.00 -39.73
N GLU A 562 -57.99 19.02 -40.56
CA GLU A 562 -58.16 18.92 -42.02
C GLU A 562 -57.01 19.25 -43.01
N ALA A 563 -56.63 18.16 -43.71
CA ALA A 563 -56.58 17.99 -45.17
C ALA A 563 -55.33 18.35 -45.99
N SER A 564 -54.92 17.31 -46.74
CA SER A 564 -54.39 17.31 -48.12
C SER A 564 -52.93 17.69 -48.37
N GLY A 565 -52.24 16.77 -49.06
CA GLY A 565 -50.92 16.93 -49.66
C GLY A 565 -50.18 15.60 -49.77
#